data_AF-A0A6M0A321-F1
#
_entry.id   AF-A0A6M0A321-F1
#
_cell.length_a   1.000
_cell.length_b   1.000
_cell.length_c   1.000
_cell.angle_alpha   90.00
_cell.angle_beta   90.00
_cell.angle_gamma   90.00
#
_symmetry.space_group_name_H-M   'P 1'
#
loop_
_entity.id
_entity.type
_entity.pdbx_description
1 polymer ?
#
loop_
_entity_poly.entity_id
_entity_poly.type
_entity_poly.pdbx_seq_one_letter_code
_entity_poly.pdbx_strand_id
1 'polypeptide(L)' 'MLVLAYKAVVKKTQAKAIDEAIRTSQFVRNKVLRYWLDHPGVPKKKQHRVQYSIR' A
#
# COMPACT_ATOMS: atom_id res chain seq x y z
N MET A 1 -7.49 17.10 10.35
CA MET A 1 -6.67 15.89 10.41
C MET A 1 -5.21 16.32 10.47
N LEU A 2 -4.57 16.25 11.63
CA LEU A 2 -3.15 16.53 11.78
C LEU A 2 -2.36 15.33 11.25
N VAL A 3 -1.68 15.50 10.12
CA VAL A 3 -0.81 14.47 9.55
C VAL A 3 0.63 14.87 9.87
N LEU A 4 1.22 14.17 10.84
CA LEU A 4 2.66 14.29 11.12
C LEU A 4 3.40 13.51 10.02
N ALA A 5 3.83 14.19 8.97
CA ALA A 5 4.64 13.58 7.93
C ALA A 5 6.13 13.80 8.25
N TYR A 6 6.78 12.78 8.79
CA TYR A 6 8.24 12.77 8.90
C TYR A 6 8.81 12.17 7.62
N LYS A 7 9.62 12.93 6.87
CA LYS A 7 10.36 12.38 5.73
C LYS A 7 11.57 11.63 6.25
N ALA A 8 11.66 10.33 5.95
CA ALA A 8 12.85 9.55 6.26
C ALA A 8 14.03 10.06 5.40
N VAL A 9 15.13 10.46 6.03
CA VAL A 9 16.37 10.78 5.32
C VAL A 9 17.04 9.47 4.95
N VAL A 10 16.93 9.08 3.68
CA VAL A 10 17.43 7.80 3.17
C VAL A 10 18.43 8.02 2.05
N LYS A 11 19.41 7.11 1.94
CA LYS A 11 20.32 7.08 0.79
C LYS A 11 19.54 6.74 -0.48
N LYS A 12 20.00 7.19 -1.65
CA LYS A 12 19.32 6.94 -2.94
C LYS A 12 19.00 5.46 -3.20
N THR A 13 19.90 4.57 -2.80
CA THR A 13 19.71 3.11 -2.91
C THR A 13 18.56 2.60 -2.02
N GLN A 14 18.46 3.12 -0.80
CA GLN A 14 17.39 2.79 0.14
C GLN A 14 16.04 3.35 -0.33
N ALA A 15 16.01 4.55 -0.88
CA ALA A 15 14.80 5.13 -1.47
C ALA A 15 14.25 4.24 -2.60
N LYS A 16 15.12 3.79 -3.51
CA LYS A 16 14.74 2.88 -4.59
C LYS A 16 14.18 1.55 -4.07
N ALA A 17 14.83 0.96 -3.06
CA ALA A 17 14.36 -0.28 -2.45
C ALA A 17 12.99 -0.10 -1.76
N ILE A 18 12.77 1.03 -1.10
CA ILE A 18 11.47 1.36 -0.48
C ILE A 18 10.39 1.52 -1.56
N ASP A 19 10.67 2.24 -2.64
CA ASP A 19 9.72 2.42 -3.74
C ASP A 19 9.34 1.08 -4.39
N GLU A 20 10.32 0.19 -4.61
CA GLU A 20 10.08 -1.16 -5.11
C GLU A 20 9.23 -1.99 -4.13
N ALA A 21 9.52 -1.93 -2.83
CA ALA A 21 8.74 -2.62 -1.80
C ALA A 21 7.29 -2.11 -1.72
N ILE A 22 7.08 -0.79 -1.84
CA ILE A 22 5.75 -0.17 -1.88
C ILE A 22 4.98 -0.67 -3.12
N ARG A 23 5.61 -0.65 -4.29
CA ARG A 23 4.98 -1.13 -5.54
C ARG A 23 4.57 -2.59 -5.44
N THR A 24 5.44 -3.45 -4.93
CA THR A 24 5.15 -4.88 -4.74
C THR A 24 3.99 -5.09 -3.76
N SER A 25 3.97 -4.35 -2.66
CA SER A 25 2.88 -4.43 -1.66
C SER A 25 1.55 -3.98 -2.24
N GLN A 26 1.54 -2.91 -3.05
CA GLN A 26 0.35 -2.44 -3.77
C GLN A 26 -0.14 -3.45 -4.80
N PHE A 27 0.77 -4.10 -5.54
CA PHE A 27 0.42 -5.16 -6.48
C PHE A 27 -0.28 -6.34 -5.81
N VAL A 28 0.30 -6.86 -4.72
CA VAL A 28 -0.30 -7.96 -3.94
C VAL A 28 -1.66 -7.56 -3.40
N ARG A 29 -1.79 -6.36 -2.82
CA ARG A 29 -3.08 -5.83 -2.34
C ARG A 29 -4.10 -5.81 -3.48
N ASN A 30 -3.76 -5.24 -4.63
CA ASN A 30 -4.67 -5.14 -5.77
C ASN A 30 -5.11 -6.51 -6.29
N LYS A 31 -4.20 -7.51 -6.28
CA LYS A 31 -4.54 -8.88 -6.68
C LYS A 31 -5.55 -9.53 -5.73
N VAL A 32 -5.35 -9.37 -4.42
CA VAL A 32 -6.29 -9.88 -3.39
C VAL A 32 -7.65 -9.20 -3.51
N LEU A 33 -7.67 -7.87 -3.71
CA LEU A 33 -8.91 -7.13 -3.90
C LEU A 33 -9.67 -7.59 -5.14
N ARG A 34 -8.96 -7.80 -6.25
CA ARG A 34 -9.58 -8.33 -7.48
C ARG A 34 -10.17 -9.72 -7.23
N TYR A 35 -9.41 -10.61 -6.59
CA TYR A 35 -9.89 -11.94 -6.23
C TYR A 35 -11.19 -11.89 -5.40
N TRP A 36 -11.29 -11.01 -4.41
CA TRP A 36 -12.51 -10.84 -3.60
C TRP A 36 -13.69 -10.20 -4.34
N LEU A 37 -13.44 -9.38 -5.38
CA LEU A 37 -14.50 -8.86 -6.22
C LEU A 37 -15.06 -9.97 -7.12
N ASP A 38 -14.19 -10.83 -7.63
CA ASP A 38 -14.57 -11.92 -8.53
C ASP A 38 -15.26 -13.08 -7.78
N HIS A 39 -15.11 -13.18 -6.44
CA HIS A 39 -15.67 -14.26 -5.60
C HIS A 39 -16.52 -13.70 -4.43
N PRO A 40 -17.82 -13.42 -4.63
CA PRO A 40 -18.67 -12.71 -3.66
C PRO A 40 -19.03 -13.48 -2.37
N GLY A 41 -18.62 -14.75 -2.23
CA GLY A 41 -18.87 -15.57 -1.03
C GLY A 41 -17.70 -15.66 -0.05
N VAL A 42 -16.55 -15.04 -0.34
CA VAL A 42 -15.36 -15.08 0.53
C VAL A 42 -15.50 -14.01 1.63
N PRO A 43 -15.32 -14.36 2.92
CA PRO A 43 -15.37 -13.38 4.00
C PRO A 43 -14.27 -12.32 3.82
N LYS A 44 -14.68 -11.09 3.53
CA LYS A 44 -13.77 -9.94 3.39
C LYS A 44 -13.23 -9.56 4.76
N LYS A 45 -11.92 -9.71 4.99
CA LYS A 45 -11.28 -9.11 6.19
C LYS A 45 -11.36 -7.58 6.07
N LYS A 46 -11.60 -6.88 7.20
CA LYS A 46 -11.77 -5.40 7.23
C LYS A 46 -10.69 -4.70 6.41
N GLN A 47 -11.10 -4.09 5.31
CA GLN A 47 -10.20 -3.37 4.41
C GLN A 47 -9.96 -1.96 4.95
N HIS A 48 -8.78 -1.73 5.53
CA HIS A 48 -8.37 -0.40 5.96
C HIS A 48 -8.05 0.47 4.73
N ARG A 49 -8.78 1.57 4.57
CA ARG A 49 -8.57 2.54 3.48
C ARG A 49 -7.42 3.48 3.86
N VAL A 50 -6.18 3.04 3.63
CA VAL A 50 -5.01 3.91 3.84
C VAL A 50 -4.75 4.69 2.55
N GLN A 51 -4.98 5.99 2.60
CA GLN A 51 -4.68 6.93 1.50
C GLN A 51 -3.27 7.47 1.72
N TYR A 52 -2.30 7.03 0.92
CA TYR A 52 -0.98 7.66 0.89
C TYR A 52 -1.00 8.77 -0.16
N SER A 53 -1.19 10.03 0.26
CA SER A 53 -0.88 11.17 -0.59
C SER A 53 0.63 11.42 -0.48
N ILE A 54 1.40 10.90 -1.43
CA ILE A 54 2.80 11.27 -1.59
C ILE A 54 2.81 12.54 -2.44
N ARG A 55 2.94 13.70 -1.78
CA ARG A 55 3.39 14.96 -2.39
C ARG A 55 4.89 15.09 -2.21
#